data_AF-A0A1V4RC70-F1
#
_entry.id   AF-A0A1V4RC70-F1
#
_cell.length_a   1.000
_cell.length_b   1.000
_cell.length_c   1.000
_cell.angle_alpha   90.00
_cell.angle_beta   90.00
_cell.angle_gamma   90.00
#
_symmetry.space_group_name_H-M   'P 1'
#
loop_
_entity.id
_entity.type
_entity.pdbx_description
1 polymer ?
#
loop_
_entity_poly.entity_id
_entity_poly.type
_entity_poly.pdbx_seq_one_letter_code
_entity_poly.pdbx_strand_id
1 'polypeptide(L)'
;MNCPVCRKAMVVLELNQVEIDYCVACGGIWLDAGELELLLGNSGAKDDVLKSFTPDTGTKERKIRCPICSKKMIKVICGKENKVLIDRCPNNDGLWFDEGELYQIVKMGGLGENDKVTEMLKDMLGAHLFTDEHRRVRR
;
A
#
# COMPACT_ATOMS: atom_id res chain seq x y z
N MET A 1 12.86 -6.60 -8.45
CA MET A 1 13.48 -5.96 -7.26
C MET A 1 13.39 -6.90 -6.04
N ASN A 2 14.17 -6.71 -4.96
CA ASN A 2 14.05 -7.52 -3.73
C ASN A 2 13.19 -6.81 -2.68
N CYS A 3 12.27 -7.54 -2.06
CA CYS A 3 11.37 -7.03 -1.02
C CYS A 3 12.16 -6.44 0.18
N PRO A 4 11.84 -5.22 0.63
CA PRO A 4 12.53 -4.59 1.75
C PRO A 4 12.19 -5.24 3.11
N VAL A 5 11.08 -5.98 3.20
CA VAL A 5 10.64 -6.67 4.43
C VAL A 5 11.30 -8.04 4.55
N CYS A 6 11.10 -8.93 3.58
CA CYS A 6 11.49 -10.34 3.63
C CYS A 6 12.63 -10.75 2.67
N ARG A 7 13.16 -9.80 1.89
CA ARG A 7 14.30 -9.97 0.96
C ARG A 7 14.10 -10.96 -0.20
N LYS A 8 12.89 -11.48 -0.40
CA LYS A 8 12.56 -12.32 -1.57
C LYS A 8 12.34 -11.44 -2.80
N ALA A 9 12.48 -12.04 -3.99
CA ALA A 9 12.18 -11.36 -5.25
C ALA A 9 10.69 -10.99 -5.32
N MET A 10 10.41 -9.79 -5.81
CA MET A 10 9.06 -9.30 -6.08
C MET A 10 8.68 -9.57 -7.53
N VAL A 11 7.38 -9.71 -7.78
CA VAL A 11 6.79 -9.88 -9.11
C VAL A 11 6.18 -8.56 -9.53
N VAL A 12 6.52 -8.12 -10.74
CA VAL A 12 5.92 -6.94 -11.36
C VAL A 12 4.55 -7.32 -11.92
N LEU A 13 3.52 -6.57 -11.56
CA LEU A 13 2.15 -6.71 -12.04
C LEU A 13 1.69 -5.38 -12.63
N GLU A 14 0.72 -5.41 -13.55
CA GLU A 14 0.07 -4.21 -14.06
C GLU A 14 -1.35 -4.12 -13.48
N LEU A 15 -1.65 -3.03 -12.79
CA LEU A 15 -2.96 -2.74 -12.22
C LEU A 15 -3.49 -1.44 -12.83
N ASN A 16 -4.46 -1.55 -13.75
CA ASN A 16 -5.06 -0.39 -14.42
C ASN A 16 -4.01 0.55 -15.05
N GLN A 17 -3.08 -0.01 -15.85
CA GLN A 17 -1.97 0.70 -16.51
C GLN A 17 -0.93 1.30 -15.56
N VAL A 18 -0.93 0.91 -14.28
CA VAL A 18 0.09 1.27 -13.29
C VAL A 18 0.90 0.01 -12.97
N GLU A 19 2.23 0.13 -13.03
CA GLU A 19 3.12 -0.95 -12.64
C GLU A 19 3.13 -1.06 -11.11
N ILE A 20 3.05 -2.27 -10.57
CA ILE A 20 3.15 -2.52 -9.12
C ILE A 20 4.13 -3.66 -8.87
N ASP A 21 4.98 -3.50 -7.85
CA ASP A 21 5.94 -4.51 -7.42
C ASP A 21 5.35 -5.28 -6.23
N TYR A 22 4.85 -6.50 -6.46
CA TYR A 22 4.18 -7.32 -5.44
C TYR A 22 5.11 -8.39 -4.85
N CYS A 23 5.17 -8.46 -3.52
CA CYS A 23 5.86 -9.52 -2.81
C CYS A 23 4.90 -10.67 -2.46
N VAL A 24 4.94 -11.75 -3.25
CA VAL A 24 4.15 -12.98 -3.03
C VAL A 24 4.38 -13.67 -1.67
N ALA A 25 5.45 -13.30 -0.96
CA ALA A 25 5.83 -13.96 0.28
C ALA A 25 5.37 -13.25 1.55
N CYS A 26 5.13 -11.94 1.49
CA CYS A 26 4.66 -11.16 2.64
C CYS A 26 3.47 -10.27 2.32
N GLY A 27 2.94 -10.32 1.10
CA GLY A 27 1.78 -9.53 0.67
C GLY A 27 2.04 -8.04 0.45
N GLY A 28 3.27 -7.57 0.67
CA GLY A 28 3.62 -6.15 0.54
C GLY A 28 3.74 -5.70 -0.92
N ILE A 29 3.48 -4.41 -1.16
CA ILE A 29 3.47 -3.79 -2.47
C ILE A 29 4.38 -2.56 -2.46
N TRP A 30 5.18 -2.41 -3.52
CA TRP A 30 5.91 -1.19 -3.83
C TRP A 30 5.26 -0.46 -5.00
N LEU A 31 5.13 0.86 -4.87
CA LEU A 31 4.75 1.78 -5.94
C LEU A 31 5.84 2.85 -6.08
N ASP A 32 6.23 3.15 -7.31
CA ASP A 32 7.11 4.26 -7.62
C ASP A 32 6.41 5.62 -7.43
N ALA A 33 7.22 6.67 -7.41
CA ALA A 33 6.72 8.02 -7.24
C ALA A 33 5.72 8.42 -8.34
N GLY A 34 4.52 8.86 -7.96
CA GLY A 34 3.46 9.24 -8.89
C GLY A 34 2.48 8.12 -9.24
N GLU A 35 2.82 6.85 -8.96
CA GLU A 35 1.98 5.71 -9.33
C GLU A 35 0.72 5.60 -8.47
N LEU A 36 0.80 5.92 -7.17
CA LEU A 36 -0.37 5.97 -6.31
C LEU A 36 -1.38 7.01 -6.84
N GLU A 37 -0.91 8.15 -7.30
CA GLU A 37 -1.71 9.22 -7.86
C GLU A 37 -2.40 8.79 -9.16
N LEU A 38 -1.73 8.01 -10.00
CA LEU A 38 -2.31 7.41 -11.20
C LEU A 38 -3.36 6.36 -10.84
N LEU A 39 -3.06 5.53 -9.84
CA LEU A 39 -3.93 4.45 -9.39
C LEU A 39 -5.26 4.96 -8.83
N LEU A 40 -5.22 6.04 -8.06
CA LEU A 40 -6.41 6.68 -7.48
C LEU A 40 -7.22 7.50 -8.52
N GLY A 41 -6.68 7.72 -9.72
CA GLY A 41 -7.38 8.39 -10.81
C GLY A 41 -7.73 9.86 -10.51
N ASN A 42 -8.90 10.32 -10.96
CA ASN A 42 -9.39 11.69 -10.73
C ASN A 42 -10.52 11.73 -9.67
N SER A 43 -10.50 10.77 -8.74
CA SER A 43 -11.50 10.63 -7.69
C SER A 43 -11.45 11.83 -6.74
N GLY A 44 -12.59 12.42 -6.38
CA GLY A 44 -12.63 13.59 -5.48
C GLY A 44 -11.99 13.35 -4.11
N ALA A 45 -11.90 12.08 -3.67
CA ALA A 45 -11.24 11.67 -2.44
C ALA A 45 -9.72 11.41 -2.58
N LYS A 46 -9.16 11.45 -3.80
CA LYS A 46 -7.70 11.38 -4.02
C LYS A 46 -6.97 12.50 -3.32
N ASP A 47 -7.51 13.71 -3.40
CA ASP A 47 -6.90 14.90 -2.81
C ASP A 47 -6.84 14.78 -1.28
N ASP A 48 -7.86 14.18 -0.66
CA ASP A 48 -7.88 13.94 0.77
C ASP A 48 -6.83 12.91 1.19
N VAL A 49 -6.63 11.84 0.42
CA VAL A 49 -5.61 10.81 0.68
C VAL A 49 -4.20 11.40 0.51
N LEU A 50 -3.92 12.04 -0.63
CA LEU A 50 -2.59 12.53 -0.97
C LEU A 50 -2.14 13.72 -0.13
N LYS A 51 -3.07 14.58 0.32
CA LYS A 51 -2.73 15.74 1.16
C LYS A 51 -2.66 15.39 2.65
N SER A 52 -3.07 14.19 3.05
CA SER A 52 -3.11 13.77 4.46
C SER A 52 -1.86 13.03 4.93
N PHE A 53 -0.78 12.99 4.15
CA PHE A 53 0.47 12.35 4.61
C PHE A 53 1.08 13.11 5.78
N THR A 54 0.97 12.50 6.97
CA THR A 54 1.54 13.05 8.20
C THR A 54 2.65 12.12 8.69
N PRO A 55 3.87 12.61 8.95
CA PRO A 55 4.93 11.77 9.51
C PRO A 55 4.50 11.22 10.87
N ASP A 56 4.64 9.92 11.05
CA ASP A 56 4.41 9.28 12.34
C ASP A 56 5.75 9.06 13.05
N THR A 57 5.92 9.74 14.19
CA THR A 57 7.11 9.65 15.02
C THR A 57 6.93 8.72 16.22
N GLY A 58 5.72 8.18 16.42
CA GLY A 58 5.35 7.38 17.59
C GLY A 58 5.28 5.87 17.36
N THR A 59 5.27 5.40 16.11
CA THR A 59 5.14 3.96 15.81
C THR A 59 6.35 3.15 16.26
N LYS A 60 6.06 1.93 16.71
CA LYS A 60 7.06 0.90 17.07
C LYS A 60 7.42 0.00 15.89
N GLU A 61 6.83 0.23 14.72
CA GLU A 61 7.12 -0.58 13.54
C GLU A 61 8.58 -0.44 13.09
N ARG A 62 9.12 -1.55 12.61
CA ARG A 62 10.50 -1.60 12.13
C ARG A 62 10.62 -0.74 10.87
N LYS A 63 11.52 0.25 10.90
CA LYS A 63 11.88 1.01 9.71
C LYS A 63 12.57 0.12 8.68
N ILE A 64 12.04 0.09 7.47
CA ILE A 64 12.63 -0.62 6.32
C ILE A 64 13.51 0.31 5.49
N ARG A 65 14.24 -0.26 4.52
CA ARG A 65 15.06 0.50 3.58
C ARG A 65 14.39 0.55 2.22
N CYS A 66 14.43 1.71 1.58
CA CYS A 66 13.98 1.88 0.20
C CYS A 66 14.72 0.87 -0.69
N PRO A 67 14.01 0.08 -1.50
CA PRO A 67 14.65 -0.92 -2.35
C PRO A 67 15.39 -0.31 -3.55
N ILE A 68 15.16 0.98 -3.86
CA ILE A 68 15.87 1.74 -4.92
C ILE A 68 17.10 2.44 -4.34
N CYS A 69 16.94 3.40 -3.41
CA CYS A 69 18.05 4.21 -2.91
C CYS A 69 18.70 3.73 -1.59
N SER A 70 18.20 2.64 -0.97
CA SER A 70 18.69 2.08 0.30
C SER A 70 18.59 2.97 1.55
N LYS A 71 18.02 4.18 1.44
CA LYS A 71 17.75 5.05 2.59
C LYS A 71 16.64 4.47 3.48
N LYS A 72 16.70 4.76 4.77
CA LYS A 72 15.66 4.35 5.72
C LYS A 72 14.38 5.11 5.40
N MET A 73 13.27 4.39 5.24
CA MET A 73 11.98 4.97 4.94
C MET A 73 11.37 5.63 6.18
N ILE A 74 10.54 6.64 5.94
CA ILE A 74 9.81 7.39 6.96
C ILE A 74 8.40 6.82 7.01
N LYS A 75 7.93 6.48 8.20
CA LYS A 75 6.56 6.06 8.41
C LYS A 75 5.65 7.28 8.32
N VAL A 76 4.64 7.21 7.47
CA VAL A 76 3.66 8.29 7.26
C VAL A 76 2.26 7.71 7.39
N ILE A 77 1.38 8.43 8.08
CA ILE A 77 -0.04 8.09 8.15
C ILE A 77 -0.74 8.76 6.99
N CYS A 78 -1.64 8.02 6.36
CA CYS A 78 -2.54 8.49 5.31
C CYS A 78 -4.00 8.32 5.76
N GLY A 79 -4.86 9.29 5.43
CA GLY A 79 -6.29 9.27 5.75
C GLY A 79 -6.68 10.01 7.04
N LYS A 80 -7.90 10.56 7.04
CA LYS A 80 -8.47 11.32 8.18
C LYS A 80 -9.18 10.41 9.19
N GLU A 81 -10.18 9.67 8.73
CA GLU A 81 -11.01 8.78 9.57
C GLU A 81 -10.39 7.38 9.71
N ASN A 82 -10.00 6.77 8.58
CA ASN A 82 -9.27 5.52 8.53
C ASN A 82 -7.79 5.83 8.29
N LYS A 83 -6.98 5.65 9.33
CA LYS A 83 -5.54 5.91 9.28
C LYS A 83 -4.80 4.67 8.82
N VAL A 84 -4.15 4.76 7.66
CA VAL A 84 -3.26 3.72 7.12
C VAL A 84 -1.83 4.19 7.30
N LEU A 85 -1.02 3.41 7.99
CA LEU A 85 0.40 3.68 8.15
C LEU A 85 1.12 3.11 6.93
N ILE A 86 1.97 3.88 6.26
CA ILE A 86 2.75 3.40 5.12
C ILE A 86 4.20 3.87 5.25
N ASP A 87 5.11 3.28 4.48
CA ASP A 87 6.49 3.71 4.41
C ASP A 87 6.71 4.59 3.18
N ARG A 88 7.23 5.80 3.38
CA ARG A 88 7.61 6.73 2.31
C ARG A 88 9.13 6.84 2.16
N CYS A 89 9.62 6.77 0.93
CA CYS A 89 11.02 7.04 0.64
C CYS A 89 11.35 8.54 0.85
N PRO A 90 12.39 8.90 1.63
CA PRO A 90 12.80 10.29 1.81
C PRO A 90 13.37 10.93 0.53
N ASN A 91 13.80 10.13 -0.45
CA ASN A 91 14.24 10.61 -1.76
C ASN A 91 13.10 10.74 -2.77
N ASN A 92 11.87 10.40 -2.37
CA ASN A 92 10.72 10.37 -3.26
C ASN A 92 10.92 9.40 -4.44
N ASP A 93 11.57 8.25 -4.21
CA ASP A 93 11.61 7.17 -5.21
C ASP A 93 10.29 6.41 -5.27
N GLY A 94 9.58 6.29 -4.15
CA GLY A 94 8.32 5.55 -4.07
C GLY A 94 7.80 5.35 -2.65
N LEU A 95 6.76 4.52 -2.57
CA LEU A 95 5.97 4.17 -1.39
C LEU A 95 5.95 2.66 -1.22
N TRP A 96 5.99 2.22 0.04
CA TRP A 96 5.81 0.83 0.42
C TRP A 96 4.53 0.69 1.25
N PHE A 97 3.77 -0.34 0.90
CA PHE A 97 2.53 -0.75 1.54
C PHE A 97 2.71 -2.17 2.06
N ASP A 98 2.47 -2.39 3.34
CA ASP A 98 2.36 -3.72 3.91
C ASP A 98 1.05 -4.39 3.44
N GLU A 99 0.90 -5.68 3.76
CA GLU A 99 -0.21 -6.50 3.27
C GLU A 99 -1.58 -5.86 3.55
N GLY A 100 -2.35 -5.61 2.48
CA GLY A 100 -3.69 -5.04 2.55
C GLY A 100 -3.78 -3.52 2.71
N GLU A 101 -2.69 -2.80 2.95
CA GLU A 101 -2.71 -1.34 3.15
C GLU A 101 -3.11 -0.58 1.88
N LEU A 102 -2.58 -0.98 0.72
CA LEU A 102 -2.95 -0.38 -0.57
C LEU A 102 -4.46 -0.51 -0.85
N TYR A 103 -5.03 -1.68 -0.54
CA TYR A 103 -6.46 -1.93 -0.68
C TYR A 103 -7.29 -1.00 0.21
N GLN A 104 -6.87 -0.78 1.46
CA GLN A 104 -7.55 0.16 2.37
C GLN A 104 -7.53 1.58 1.81
N ILE A 105 -6.40 2.03 1.28
CA ILE A 105 -6.27 3.37 0.67
C ILE A 105 -7.13 3.50 -0.58
N VAL A 106 -7.14 2.50 -1.46
CA VAL A 106 -7.98 2.48 -2.67
C VAL A 106 -9.47 2.54 -2.30
N LYS A 107 -9.89 1.75 -1.30
CA LYS A 107 -11.27 1.76 -0.78
C LYS A 107 -11.66 3.12 -0.17
N MET A 108 -10.73 3.78 0.51
CA MET A 108 -10.93 5.13 1.08
C MET A 108 -10.93 6.22 0.01
N GLY A 109 -10.15 6.06 -1.06
CA GLY A 109 -9.97 7.02 -2.15
C GLY A 109 -11.19 7.24 -3.03
N GLY A 110 -12.35 6.68 -2.67
CA GLY A 110 -13.62 6.88 -3.36
C GLY A 110 -13.77 6.06 -4.64
N LEU A 111 -12.87 5.12 -4.90
CA LEU A 111 -13.09 4.09 -5.89
C LEU A 111 -14.19 3.17 -5.33
N GLY A 112 -15.37 3.19 -5.96
CA GLY A 112 -16.56 2.50 -5.45
C GLY A 112 -16.33 0.99 -5.36
N GLU A 113 -17.22 0.26 -4.70
CA GLU A 113 -17.13 -1.21 -4.58
C GLU A 113 -17.10 -1.94 -5.95
N ASN A 114 -17.40 -1.23 -7.05
CA ASN A 114 -17.39 -1.71 -8.45
C ASN A 114 -16.23 -1.15 -9.30
N ASP A 115 -15.22 -0.52 -8.69
CA ASP A 115 -14.02 -0.13 -9.44
C ASP A 115 -13.15 -1.35 -9.76
N LYS A 116 -12.78 -1.49 -11.04
CA LYS A 116 -11.96 -2.60 -11.55
C LYS A 116 -10.67 -2.80 -10.75
N VAL A 117 -10.09 -1.71 -10.27
CA VAL A 117 -8.89 -1.70 -9.42
C VAL A 117 -9.14 -2.46 -8.11
N THR A 118 -10.27 -2.20 -7.45
CA THR A 118 -10.66 -2.84 -6.19
C THR A 118 -10.90 -4.32 -6.38
N GLU A 119 -11.59 -4.73 -7.45
CA GLU A 119 -11.82 -6.15 -7.77
C GLU A 119 -10.49 -6.87 -8.06
N MET A 120 -9.63 -6.30 -8.90
CA MET A 120 -8.31 -6.88 -9.20
C MET A 120 -7.45 -7.05 -7.95
N LEU A 121 -7.45 -6.09 -7.04
CA LEU A 121 -6.73 -6.21 -5.76
C LEU A 121 -7.32 -7.30 -4.86
N LYS A 122 -8.65 -7.47 -4.81
CA LYS A 122 -9.30 -8.55 -4.06
C LYS A 122 -8.89 -9.92 -4.59
N ASP A 123 -8.86 -10.08 -5.90
CA ASP A 123 -8.49 -11.34 -6.55
C ASP A 123 -7.01 -11.66 -6.32
N MET A 124 -6.13 -10.64 -6.39
CA MET A 124 -4.69 -10.79 -6.14
C MET A 124 -4.35 -11.11 -4.68
N LEU A 125 -5.02 -10.45 -3.72
CA LEU A 125 -4.77 -10.64 -2.28
C LEU A 125 -5.48 -11.88 -1.72
N GLY A 126 -6.29 -12.55 -2.54
CA GLY A 126 -6.99 -13.78 -2.19
C GLY A 126 -8.15 -13.56 -1.22
N ALA A 127 -9.22 -14.33 -1.40
CA ALA A 127 -10.45 -14.34 -0.61
C ALA A 127 -10.26 -14.51 0.93
N HIS A 128 -9.03 -14.78 1.41
CA HIS A 128 -8.73 -15.06 2.82
C HIS A 128 -8.62 -13.83 3.72
N LEU A 129 -8.52 -12.61 3.16
CA LEU A 129 -8.59 -11.37 3.95
C LEU A 129 -10.02 -10.83 4.10
N PHE A 130 -11.02 -11.48 3.47
CA PHE A 130 -12.39 -10.96 3.35
C PHE A 130 -13.43 -11.64 4.26
N THR A 131 -13.04 -12.61 5.10
CA THR A 131 -13.93 -13.06 6.18
C THR A 131 -13.78 -12.13 7.37
N ASP A 132 -14.41 -10.96 7.26
CA ASP A 132 -14.75 -10.12 8.41
C ASP A 132 -15.84 -10.85 9.23
N GLU A 133 -15.49 -11.99 9.85
CA GLU A 133 -16.33 -12.62 10.89
C GLU A 133 -15.62 -13.62 11.82
N HIS A 134 -14.32 -13.91 11.69
CA HIS A 134 -13.64 -14.81 12.65
C HIS A 134 -12.40 -14.18 13.29
N ARG A 135 -12.63 -13.06 13.98
CA ARG A 135 -11.93 -12.77 15.23
C ARG A 135 -12.33 -13.81 16.27
N ARG A 136 -11.79 -15.04 16.20
CA ARG A 136 -11.64 -15.95 17.36
C ARG A 136 -10.90 -17.23 16.98
N VAL A 137 -9.81 -17.47 17.72
CA VAL A 137 -9.06 -18.73 17.89
C VAL A 137 -8.24 -19.08 16.64
N ARG A 138 -6.90 -19.11 16.69
CA ARG A 138 -6.07 -20.14 17.34
C ARG A 138 -4.64 -19.59 17.42
N ARG A 139 -4.12 -19.44 18.65
CA ARG A 139 -3.18 -20.34 19.35
C ARG A 139 -1.76 -20.25 18.80
#